data_AF-A0A8B6C748-F1
#
_entry.id   AF-A0A8B6C748-F1
#
_cell.length_a   1.000
_cell.length_b   1.000
_cell.length_c   1.000
_cell.angle_alpha   90.00
_cell.angle_beta   90.00
_cell.angle_gamma   90.00
#
_symmetry.space_group_name_H-M   'P 1'
#
loop_
_entity.id
_entity.type
_entity.pdbx_description
1 polymer ?
#
loop_
_entity_poly.entity_id
_entity_poly.type
_entity_poly.pdbx_seq_one_letter_code
_entity_poly.pdbx_strand_id
1 'polypeptide(L)'
;MLFILFRYTKPKGQLPDYTAPVVLKGGRNSVEDFCNKLHRSIMKEFKCALVWGTSVKHQPQKVGRDHVLCDEDVVQVIKKI
;
A
#
# COMPACT_ATOMS: atom_id res chain seq x y z
N MET A 1 19.23 10.52 6.40
CA MET A 1 17.85 10.66 6.90
C MET A 1 17.10 9.38 6.53
N LEU A 2 16.77 8.54 7.51
CA LEU A 2 16.05 7.28 7.28
C LEU A 2 14.55 7.58 7.37
N PHE A 3 13.82 7.54 6.24
CA PHE A 3 12.36 7.63 6.25
C PHE A 3 11.80 6.24 6.57
N ILE A 4 11.08 6.10 7.68
CA ILE A 4 10.32 4.91 8.06
C ILE A 4 8.88 5.20 7.63
N LEU A 5 8.34 4.39 6.73
CA LEU A 5 6.97 4.57 6.21
C LEU A 5 6.08 3.47 6.80
N PHE A 6 5.12 3.82 7.65
CA PHE A 6 4.16 2.87 8.22
C PHE A 6 2.94 2.73 7.31
N ARG A 7 2.67 1.51 6.82
CA ARG A 7 1.51 1.24 5.95
C ARG A 7 0.60 0.16 6.50
N TYR A 8 -0.68 0.46 6.57
CA TYR A 8 -1.68 -0.46 7.11
C TYR A 8 -2.34 -1.28 6.00
N THR A 9 -2.52 -2.58 6.26
CA THR A 9 -3.22 -3.47 5.34
C THR A 9 -4.70 -3.51 5.66
N LYS A 10 -5.54 -3.39 4.63
CA LYS A 10 -6.99 -3.55 4.77
C LYS A 10 -7.49 -4.67 3.85
N PRO A 11 -7.53 -5.94 4.30
CA PRO A 11 -8.15 -7.02 3.55
C PRO A 11 -9.62 -6.70 3.23
N LYS A 12 -10.13 -7.23 2.11
CA LYS A 12 -11.52 -6.98 1.70
C LYS A 12 -12.48 -7.50 2.79
N GLY A 13 -13.30 -6.60 3.34
CA GLY A 13 -14.27 -6.93 4.39
C GLY A 13 -13.73 -6.83 5.82
N GLN A 14 -12.46 -6.47 6.01
CA GLN A 14 -11.86 -6.24 7.33
C GLN A 14 -11.51 -4.76 7.53
N LEU A 15 -11.45 -4.34 8.79
CA LEU A 15 -10.92 -3.03 9.16
C LEU A 15 -9.40 -3.02 8.93
N PRO A 16 -8.79 -1.85 8.66
CA PRO A 16 -7.33 -1.74 8.63
C PRO A 16 -6.74 -2.20 9.95
N ASP A 17 -5.72 -3.05 9.89
CA ASP A 17 -4.94 -3.40 11.07
C ASP A 17 -3.90 -2.32 11.33
N TYR A 18 -4.09 -1.56 12.41
CA TYR A 18 -3.20 -0.48 12.84
C TYR A 18 -2.05 -0.96 13.74
N THR A 19 -2.02 -2.24 14.11
CA THR A 19 -1.03 -2.79 15.05
C THR A 19 0.21 -3.36 14.35
N ALA A 20 0.10 -3.70 13.07
CA ALA A 20 1.17 -4.31 12.27
C ALA A 20 1.44 -3.56 10.96
N PRO A 21 2.02 -2.35 11.00
CA PRO A 21 2.33 -1.60 9.80
C PRO A 21 3.50 -2.20 9.01
N VAL A 22 3.43 -2.11 7.68
CA VAL A 22 4.49 -2.54 6.76
C VAL A 22 5.50 -1.41 6.59
N VAL A 23 6.71 -1.61 7.12
CA VAL A 23 7.81 -0.66 6.97
C VAL A 23 8.61 -0.92 5.69
N LEU A 24 8.70 0.09 4.82
CA LEU A 24 9.65 0.10 3.69
C LEU A 24 10.86 0.98 3.99
N LYS A 25 12.02 0.60 3.45
CA LYS A 25 13.26 1.37 3.54
C LYS A 25 13.26 2.50 2.51
N GLY A 26 13.90 3.63 2.85
CA GLY A 26 14.03 4.78 1.95
C GLY A 26 14.52 4.41 0.54
N GLY A 27 13.90 5.01 -0.48
CA GLY A 27 14.18 4.74 -1.90
C GLY A 27 13.26 3.73 -2.57
N ARG A 28 12.48 2.94 -1.82
CA ARG A 28 11.46 2.02 -2.34
C ARG A 28 10.12 2.30 -1.68
N ASN A 29 9.31 3.13 -2.32
CA ASN A 29 8.05 3.62 -1.77
C ASN A 29 6.86 3.46 -2.73
N SER A 30 6.99 2.67 -3.80
CA SER A 30 5.86 2.40 -4.69
C SER A 30 4.86 1.39 -4.11
N VAL A 31 3.66 1.32 -4.69
CA VAL A 31 2.68 0.26 -4.40
C VAL A 31 3.25 -1.12 -4.76
N GLU A 32 4.06 -1.23 -5.81
CA GLU A 32 4.75 -2.46 -6.16
C GLU A 32 5.73 -2.91 -5.07
N ASP A 33 6.56 -1.99 -4.56
CA ASP A 33 7.49 -2.27 -3.46
C ASP A 33 6.75 -2.74 -2.21
N PHE A 34 5.62 -2.11 -1.91
CA PHE A 34 4.75 -2.49 -0.80
C PHE A 34 4.20 -3.92 -0.98
N CYS A 35 3.67 -4.25 -2.16
CA CYS A 35 3.16 -5.59 -2.44
C CYS A 35 4.29 -6.64 -2.36
N ASN A 36 5.46 -6.33 -2.90
CA ASN A 36 6.62 -7.22 -2.88
C ASN A 36 7.19 -7.43 -1.47
N LYS A 37 7.06 -6.45 -0.58
CA LYS A 37 7.41 -6.57 0.84
C LYS A 37 6.48 -7.51 1.60
N LEU A 38 5.18 -7.45 1.29
CA LEU A 38 4.19 -8.37 1.85
C LEU A 38 4.43 -9.80 1.37
N HIS A 39 4.35 -10.00 0.04
CA HIS A 39 4.66 -11.27 -0.60
C HIS A 39 4.73 -11.09 -2.12
N ARG A 40 5.79 -11.61 -2.76
CA ARG A 40 6.03 -11.45 -4.21
C ARG A 40 4.89 -11.97 -5.11
N SER A 41 4.07 -12.92 -4.64
CA SER A 41 2.93 -13.42 -5.43
C SER A 41 1.78 -12.41 -5.54
N ILE A 42 1.65 -11.47 -4.59
CA ILE A 42 0.56 -10.48 -4.59
C ILE A 42 0.58 -9.65 -5.86
N MET A 43 1.78 -9.30 -6.34
CA MET A 43 1.94 -8.49 -7.54
C MET A 43 1.48 -9.21 -8.82
N LYS A 44 1.56 -10.55 -8.85
CA LYS A 44 1.06 -11.35 -9.99
C LYS A 44 -0.47 -11.24 -10.13
N GLU A 45 -1.15 -11.17 -8.99
CA GLU A 45 -2.60 -11.04 -8.90
C GLU A 45 -3.04 -9.57 -8.81
N PHE A 46 -2.14 -8.58 -8.84
CA PHE A 46 -2.50 -7.18 -8.61
C PHE A 46 -3.35 -6.60 -9.74
N LYS A 47 -4.52 -6.06 -9.40
CA LYS A 47 -5.40 -5.29 -10.31
C LYS A 47 -5.22 -3.79 -10.11
N CYS A 48 -5.31 -3.34 -8.86
CA CYS A 48 -5.13 -1.94 -8.44
C CYS A 48 -5.01 -1.88 -6.91
N ALA A 49 -4.66 -0.72 -6.37
CA ALA A 49 -4.80 -0.44 -4.94
C ALA A 49 -5.81 0.68 -4.69
N LEU A 50 -6.48 0.65 -3.55
CA LEU A 50 -7.19 1.80 -2.98
C LEU A 50 -6.31 2.38 -1.89
N VAL A 51 -6.09 3.69 -1.94
CA VAL A 51 -5.25 4.39 -0.97
C VAL A 51 -6.07 5.45 -0.24
N TRP A 52 -5.86 5.53 1.07
CA TRP A 52 -6.29 6.64 1.92
C TRP A 52 -5.03 7.25 2.53
N GLY A 53 -4.90 8.57 2.45
CA GLY A 53 -3.76 9.28 3.02
C GLY A 53 -3.38 10.49 2.19
N THR A 54 -2.17 11.00 2.43
CA THR A 54 -1.69 12.26 1.86
C THR A 54 -1.12 12.11 0.45
N SER A 55 -0.84 10.89 0.00
CA SER A 55 -0.36 10.63 -1.36
C SER A 55 -1.42 10.76 -2.45
N VAL A 56 -2.70 10.91 -2.08
CA VAL A 56 -3.84 10.99 -3.00
C VAL A 56 -4.72 12.21 -2.73
N LYS A 57 -5.40 12.72 -3.75
CA LYS A 57 -6.26 13.91 -3.63
C LYS A 57 -7.67 13.60 -3.16
N HIS A 58 -8.14 12.39 -3.44
CA HIS A 58 -9.47 11.90 -3.07
C HIS A 58 -9.34 10.61 -2.26
N GLN A 59 -10.25 10.35 -1.32
CA GLN A 59 -10.14 9.21 -0.42
C GLN A 59 -11.44 8.37 -0.43
N PRO A 60 -11.38 7.06 -0.76
CA PRO A 60 -10.24 6.36 -1.36
C PRO A 60 -10.01 6.78 -2.82
N GLN A 61 -8.75 6.80 -3.25
CA GLN A 61 -8.39 6.89 -4.67
C GLN A 61 -7.82 5.56 -5.17
N LYS A 62 -8.25 5.17 -6.37
CA LYS A 62 -7.73 4.00 -7.08
C LYS A 62 -6.40 4.35 -7.74
N VAL A 63 -5.36 3.56 -7.46
CA VAL A 63 -4.01 3.80 -7.95
C VAL A 63 -3.40 2.55 -8.58
N GLY A 64 -2.38 2.78 -9.43
CA GLY A 64 -1.59 1.73 -10.07
C GLY A 64 -0.39 1.29 -9.23
N ARG A 65 0.43 0.39 -9.80
CA ARG A 65 1.63 -0.14 -9.15
C ARG A 65 2.74 0.89 -8.94
N ASP A 66 2.82 1.86 -9.86
CA ASP A 66 3.86 2.90 -9.89
C ASP A 66 3.54 4.08 -8.95
N HIS A 67 2.38 4.05 -8.28
CA HIS A 67 1.98 5.10 -7.35
C HIS A 67 2.92 5.14 -6.15
N VAL A 68 3.40 6.34 -5.83
CA VAL A 68 4.31 6.59 -4.71
C VAL A 68 3.49 6.79 -3.44
N LEU A 69 3.75 5.94 -2.44
CA LEU A 69 3.09 5.99 -1.15
C LEU A 69 3.85 6.92 -0.20
N CYS A 70 3.08 7.65 0.60
CA CYS A 70 3.54 8.52 1.68
C CYS A 70 3.47 7.79 3.03
N ASP A 71 3.99 8.44 4.07
CA ASP A 71 3.89 7.90 5.42
C ASP A 71 2.43 7.87 5.86
N GLU A 72 2.09 6.88 6.69
CA GLU A 72 0.75 6.66 7.23
C GLU A 72 -0.36 6.37 6.20
N ASP A 73 -0.02 6.16 4.92
CA ASP A 73 -0.98 5.74 3.91
C ASP A 73 -1.58 4.37 4.27
N VAL A 74 -2.90 4.27 4.21
CA VAL A 74 -3.64 3.00 4.30
C VAL A 74 -3.81 2.45 2.90
N VAL A 75 -3.42 1.19 2.68
CA VAL A 75 -3.45 0.56 1.35
C VAL A 75 -4.30 -0.70 1.38
N GLN A 76 -5.29 -0.75 0.48
CA GLN A 76 -6.06 -1.95 0.18
C GLN A 76 -5.70 -2.46 -1.21
N VAL A 77 -5.08 -3.64 -1.29
CA VAL A 77 -4.76 -4.29 -2.57
C VAL A 77 -5.99 -5.01 -3.12
N ILE A 78 -6.32 -4.73 -4.38
CA ILE A 78 -7.39 -5.40 -5.13
C ILE A 78 -6.75 -6.40 -6.10
N LYS A 79 -7.18 -7.65 -6.01
CA LYS A 79 -6.71 -8.74 -6.87
C LYS A 79 -7.51 -8.85 -8.17
N LYS A 80 -6.90 -9.36 -9.23
CA LYS A 80 -7.57 -9.86 -10.43
C LYS A 80 -8.38 -11.09 -9.99
N ILE A 81 -9.66 -11.11 -10.36
CA ILE A 81 -10.53 -12.27 -10.18
C ILE A 81 -10.08 -13.33 -11.16
#